data_AF-A0A6I3BQA2-F1
#
_entry.id   AF-A0A6I3BQA2-F1
#
_cell.length_a   1.000
_cell.length_b   1.000
_cell.length_c   1.000
_cell.angle_alpha   90.00
_cell.angle_beta   90.00
_cell.angle_gamma   90.00
#
_symmetry.space_group_name_H-M   'P 1'
#
loop_
_entity.id
_entity.type
_entity.pdbx_description
1 polymer ?
#
loop_
_entity_poly.entity_id
_entity_poly.type
_entity_poly.pdbx_seq_one_letter_code
_entity_poly.pdbx_strand_id
1 'polypeptide(L)'
;MSTHPDFQRSDDEIVTHLSHWLMGQIGNDELRKRVEGIGTDDLAPGQRAAVAELMVDLQNALPGERGDLERVVRETIEALAYGD
;
A
#
# COMPACT_ATOMS: atom_id res chain seq x y z
N MET A 1 -16.03 16.95 -17.09
CA MET A 1 -15.71 16.18 -15.87
C MET A 1 -14.60 15.23 -16.24
N SER A 2 -13.35 15.61 -15.94
CA SER A 2 -12.17 14.78 -16.22
C SER A 2 -11.89 13.96 -14.97
N THR A 3 -12.48 12.78 -14.86
CA THR A 3 -12.06 11.80 -13.85
C THR A 3 -10.72 11.26 -14.32
N HIS A 4 -9.64 11.70 -13.67
CA HIS A 4 -8.26 11.38 -14.05
C HIS A 4 -8.04 9.85 -14.00
N PRO A 5 -7.82 9.18 -15.14
CA PRO A 5 -7.63 7.74 -15.18
C PRO A 5 -6.27 7.28 -14.61
N ASP A 6 -5.31 8.19 -14.46
CA ASP A 6 -3.95 7.87 -14.03
C ASP A 6 -3.83 7.63 -12.51
N PHE A 7 -4.61 8.33 -11.70
CA PHE A 7 -4.64 8.18 -10.23
C PHE A 7 -5.21 6.81 -9.83
N GLN A 8 -6.22 6.38 -10.59
CA GLN A 8 -6.98 5.13 -10.40
C GLN A 8 -6.20 3.88 -10.86
N ARG A 9 -4.97 4.06 -11.35
CA ARG A 9 -4.09 2.95 -11.72
C ARG A 9 -3.13 2.61 -10.59
N SER A 10 -2.49 3.61 -9.98
CA SER A 10 -1.48 3.39 -8.95
C SER A 10 -2.09 2.85 -7.65
N ASP A 11 -3.26 3.33 -7.25
CA ASP A 11 -4.00 2.81 -6.09
C ASP A 11 -4.40 1.33 -6.27
N ASP A 12 -4.97 0.97 -7.43
CA ASP A 12 -5.40 -0.40 -7.77
C ASP A 12 -4.21 -1.39 -7.81
N GLU A 13 -3.08 -0.95 -8.38
CA GLU A 13 -1.83 -1.73 -8.39
C GLU A 13 -1.27 -1.92 -6.96
N ILE A 14 -1.29 -0.89 -6.12
CA ILE A 14 -0.87 -0.99 -4.72
C ILE A 14 -1.80 -1.95 -3.96
N VAL A 15 -3.13 -1.80 -4.09
CA VAL A 15 -4.11 -2.69 -3.45
C VAL A 15 -3.90 -4.16 -3.86
N THR A 16 -3.57 -4.41 -5.12
CA THR A 16 -3.26 -5.76 -5.61
C THR A 16 -2.07 -6.37 -4.88
N HIS A 17 -0.99 -5.60 -4.69
CA HIS A 17 0.19 -6.08 -3.97
C HIS A 17 -0.04 -6.26 -2.47
N LEU A 18 -0.81 -5.37 -1.84
CA LEU A 18 -1.23 -5.51 -0.45
C LEU A 18 -2.05 -6.78 -0.24
N SER A 19 -2.95 -7.09 -1.18
CA SER A 19 -3.76 -8.32 -1.15
C SER A 19 -2.90 -9.58 -1.31
N HIS A 20 -1.92 -9.57 -2.22
CA HIS A 20 -0.95 -10.67 -2.35
C HIS A 20 -0.12 -10.88 -1.09
N TRP A 21 0.24 -9.80 -0.39
CA TRP A 21 0.95 -9.89 0.88
C TRP A 21 0.05 -10.49 1.97
N LEU A 22 -1.22 -10.07 2.09
CA LEU A 22 -2.18 -10.66 3.05
C LEU A 22 -2.40 -12.15 2.82
N MET A 23 -2.38 -12.60 1.56
CA MET A 23 -2.46 -14.02 1.20
C MET A 23 -1.14 -14.79 1.42
N GLY A 24 -0.09 -14.12 1.89
CA GLY A 24 1.22 -14.72 2.13
C GLY A 24 2.01 -15.04 0.87
N GLN A 25 1.60 -14.53 -0.30
CA GLN A 25 2.26 -14.80 -1.58
C GLN A 25 3.58 -14.02 -1.74
N ILE A 26 3.69 -12.87 -1.06
CA ILE A 26 4.91 -12.06 -1.00
C ILE A 26 5.25 -11.71 0.46
N GLY A 27 6.53 -11.43 0.72
CA GLY A 27 7.05 -10.99 2.03
C GLY A 27 7.19 -9.47 2.14
N ASN A 28 7.60 -8.98 3.32
CA ASN A 28 7.66 -7.55 3.65
C ASN A 28 8.60 -6.77 2.71
N ASP A 29 9.81 -7.28 2.48
CA ASP A 29 10.79 -6.65 1.56
C ASP A 29 10.27 -6.55 0.12
N GLU A 30 9.60 -7.59 -0.36
CA GLU A 30 9.06 -7.64 -1.72
C GLU A 30 7.88 -6.67 -1.86
N LEU A 31 7.00 -6.61 -0.86
CA LEU A 31 5.92 -5.63 -0.82
C LEU A 31 6.48 -4.19 -0.86
N ARG A 32 7.46 -3.89 0.01
CA ARG A 32 8.10 -2.57 0.07
C ARG A 32 8.67 -2.13 -1.28
N LYS A 33 9.44 -3.01 -1.95
CA LYS A 33 10.05 -2.70 -3.26
C LYS A 33 9.01 -2.46 -4.34
N ARG A 34 7.91 -3.20 -4.35
CA ARG A 34 6.83 -3.02 -5.33
C ARG A 34 6.11 -1.70 -5.15
N VAL A 35 5.76 -1.35 -3.91
CA VAL A 35 5.11 -0.06 -3.60
C VAL A 35 6.04 1.11 -3.93
N GLU A 36 7.33 1.00 -3.61
CA GLU A 36 8.35 2.01 -3.99
C GLU A 36 8.48 2.15 -5.52
N GLY A 37 8.37 1.04 -6.27
CA GLY A 37 8.44 1.03 -7.73
C GLY A 37 7.23 1.61 -8.44
N ILE A 38 6.03 1.52 -7.84
CA ILE A 38 4.80 2.15 -8.36
C ILE A 38 4.85 3.67 -8.13
N GLY A 39 5.37 4.09 -6.97
CA GLY A 39 5.34 5.49 -6.56
C GLY A 39 3.97 5.93 -6.01
N THR A 40 3.94 7.08 -5.35
CA THR A 40 2.73 7.61 -4.68
C THR A 40 2.39 9.04 -5.08
N ASP A 41 3.05 9.55 -6.13
CA ASP A 41 2.87 10.91 -6.65
C ASP A 41 1.44 11.16 -7.16
N ASP A 42 0.81 10.13 -7.71
CA ASP A 42 -0.56 10.15 -8.23
C ASP A 42 -1.59 9.64 -7.20
N LEU A 43 -1.25 9.55 -5.90
CA LEU A 43 -2.23 9.28 -4.85
C LEU A 43 -2.81 10.56 -4.26
N ALA A 44 -4.05 10.49 -3.80
CA ALA A 44 -4.64 11.55 -2.98
C ALA A 44 -3.83 11.76 -1.69
N PRO A 45 -3.89 12.94 -1.05
CA PRO A 45 -3.08 13.23 0.13
C PRO A 45 -3.25 12.23 1.28
N GLY A 46 -4.49 11.81 1.59
CA GLY A 46 -4.76 10.83 2.65
C GLY A 46 -4.29 9.42 2.28
N GLN A 47 -4.56 8.98 1.06
CA GLN A 47 -4.00 7.74 0.49
C GLN A 47 -2.47 7.69 0.55
N ARG A 48 -1.80 8.79 0.16
CA ARG A 48 -0.34 8.91 0.20
C ARG A 48 0.18 8.82 1.63
N ALA A 49 -0.51 9.45 2.59
CA ALA A 49 -0.14 9.37 4.00
C ALA A 49 -0.23 7.93 4.51
N ALA A 50 -1.34 7.23 4.22
CA ALA A 50 -1.52 5.83 4.62
C ALA A 50 -0.44 4.91 4.02
N VAL A 51 -0.09 5.08 2.74
CA VAL A 51 0.99 4.32 2.11
C VAL A 51 2.35 4.68 2.71
N ALA A 52 2.60 5.94 3.05
CA ALA A 52 3.84 6.35 3.69
C ALA A 52 4.00 5.74 5.09
N GLU A 53 2.92 5.69 5.89
CA GLU A 53 2.89 5.02 7.20
C GLU A 53 3.21 3.54 7.05
N LEU A 54 2.53 2.84 6.13
CA LEU A 54 2.81 1.44 5.84
C LEU A 54 4.28 1.21 5.45
N MET A 55 4.87 2.09 4.64
CA MET A 55 6.27 1.96 4.21
C MET A 55 7.25 2.10 5.39
N VAL A 56 6.93 2.96 6.36
CA VAL A 56 7.70 3.09 7.61
C VAL A 56 7.58 1.82 8.44
N ASP A 57 6.37 1.27 8.61
CA ASP A 57 6.17 0.03 9.36
C ASP A 57 6.87 -1.15 8.70
N LEU A 58 6.78 -1.28 7.36
CA LEU A 58 7.49 -2.33 6.60
C LEU A 58 9.01 -2.24 6.73
N GLN A 59 9.56 -1.04 6.89
CA GLN A 59 10.99 -0.83 7.08
C GLN A 59 11.45 -1.16 8.50
N ASN A 60 10.58 -1.01 9.50
CA ASN A 60 10.87 -1.31 10.90
C ASN A 60 10.57 -2.76 11.30
N ALA A 61 9.71 -3.45 10.55
CA ALA A 61 9.30 -4.82 10.85
C ALA A 61 10.47 -5.80 10.76
N LEU A 62 10.55 -6.72 11.73
CA LEU A 62 11.51 -7.81 11.69
C LEU A 62 11.17 -8.81 10.57
N PRO A 63 12.16 -9.55 10.03
CA PRO A 63 11.90 -10.58 9.03
C PRO A 63 10.88 -11.61 9.52
N GLY A 64 9.74 -11.72 8.83
CA GLY A 64 8.66 -12.65 9.17
C GLY A 64 7.64 -12.11 10.19
N GLU A 65 7.81 -10.90 10.70
CA GLU A 65 6.82 -10.21 11.51
C GLU A 65 5.65 -9.74 10.63
N ARG A 66 4.42 -10.12 10.98
CA ARG A 66 3.21 -9.80 10.21
C ARG A 66 2.04 -9.26 11.03
N GLY A 67 1.96 -9.55 12.33
CA GLY A 67 0.76 -9.29 13.13
C GLY A 67 0.28 -7.83 13.09
N ASP A 68 1.11 -6.89 13.55
CA ASP A 68 0.77 -5.46 13.51
C ASP A 68 0.70 -4.92 12.07
N LEU A 69 1.54 -5.44 11.17
CA LEU A 69 1.53 -5.08 9.75
C LEU A 69 0.22 -5.46 9.06
N GLU A 70 -0.41 -6.59 9.41
CA GLU A 70 -1.70 -6.99 8.84
C GLU A 70 -2.80 -5.96 9.12
N ARG A 71 -2.75 -5.32 10.29
CA ARG A 71 -3.68 -4.23 10.62
C ARG A 71 -3.42 -3.02 9.72
N VAL A 72 -2.17 -2.55 9.65
CA VAL A 72 -1.77 -1.37 8.86
C VAL A 72 -2.05 -1.59 7.36
N VAL A 73 -1.80 -2.79 6.85
CA VAL A 73 -2.09 -3.15 5.45
C VAL A 73 -3.59 -3.08 5.16
N ARG A 74 -4.45 -3.54 6.08
CA ARG A 74 -5.91 -3.44 5.90
C ARG A 74 -6.38 -2.00 5.91
N GLU A 75 -5.91 -1.20 6.87
CA GLU A 75 -6.21 0.24 6.94
C GLU A 75 -5.76 0.97 5.66
N THR A 76 -4.60 0.60 5.12
CA THR A 76 -4.08 1.17 3.86
C THR A 76 -4.96 0.79 2.67
N ILE A 77 -5.41 -0.46 2.58
CA ILE A 77 -6.36 -0.89 1.52
C ILE A 77 -7.67 -0.09 1.63
N GLU A 78 -8.18 0.11 2.84
CA GLU A 78 -9.39 0.91 3.06
C GLU A 78 -9.19 2.36 2.61
N ALA A 79 -8.08 3.00 2.99
CA ALA A 79 -7.75 4.36 2.56
C ALA A 79 -7.65 4.46 1.03
N LEU A 80 -7.01 3.50 0.38
CA LEU A 80 -6.90 3.44 -1.08
C LEU A 80 -8.26 3.24 -1.76
N ALA A 81 -9.09 2.35 -1.23
CA ALA A 81 -10.40 2.05 -1.81
C ALA A 81 -11.45 3.15 -1.63
N TYR A 82 -11.38 3.91 -0.53
CA TYR A 82 -12.39 4.93 -0.19
C TYR A 82 -11.95 6.37 -0.43
N GLY A 83 -10.65 6.63 -0.60
CA GLY A 83 -10.12 7.91 -1.10
C GLY A 83 -10.17 9.09 -0.12
N ASP A 84 -10.15 8.83 1.19
CA ASP A 84 -10.02 9.88 2.23
C ASP A 84 -8.56 10.29 2.43
#